data_AF-A0A5Q0ULX3-F1
#
_entry.id   AF-A0A5Q0ULX3-F1
#
_cell.length_a   1.000
_cell.length_b   1.000
_cell.length_c   1.000
_cell.angle_alpha   90.00
_cell.angle_beta   90.00
_cell.angle_gamma   90.00
#
_symmetry.space_group_name_H-M   'P 1'
#
loop_
_entity.id
_entity.type
_entity.pdbx_description
1 polymer ?
#
loop_
_entity_poly.entity_id
_entity_poly.type
_entity_poly.pdbx_seq_one_letter_code
_entity_poly.pdbx_strand_id
1 'polypeptide(L)' 'MTDENENEITCPRCGQPAYQHLEPGEADEMDTIGTHRVCSTERGTYLHSYQQFDQ' A
#
# COMPACT_ATOMS: atom_id res chain seq x y z
N MET A 1 20.64 13.78 1.18
CA MET A 1 20.08 12.59 1.82
C MET A 1 18.73 13.05 2.34
N THR A 2 17.70 12.98 1.49
CA THR A 2 16.36 13.45 1.83
C THR A 2 15.68 12.35 2.63
N ASP A 3 15.34 12.65 3.88
CA ASP A 3 14.57 11.83 4.80
C ASP A 3 13.45 11.03 4.10
N GLU A 4 13.74 9.75 3.85
CA GLU A 4 12.81 8.72 3.38
C GLU A 4 11.87 8.30 4.52
N ASN A 5 11.01 9.22 4.97
CA ASN A 5 10.04 8.91 6.01
C ASN A 5 8.65 9.46 5.62
N GLU A 6 8.24 9.20 4.38
CA GLU A 6 6.85 9.36 3.97
C GLU A 6 6.02 8.27 4.65
N ASN A 7 5.38 8.65 5.76
CA ASN A 7 4.25 7.97 6.40
C ASN A 7 4.22 6.44 6.20
N GLU A 8 4.78 5.68 7.14
CA GLU A 8 4.54 4.24 7.22
C GLU A 8 3.04 3.98 7.50
N ILE A 9 2.24 3.91 6.43
CA ILE A 9 0.83 3.57 6.50
C ILE A 9 0.75 2.09 6.89
N THR A 10 0.44 1.80 8.15
CA THR A 10 0.26 0.41 8.57
C THR A 10 -1.14 -0.07 8.18
N CYS A 11 -1.23 -1.15 7.41
CA CYS A 11 -2.51 -1.72 7.04
C CYS A 11 -3.19 -2.38 8.26
N PRO A 12 -4.41 -1.97 8.63
CA PRO A 12 -5.11 -2.53 9.80
C PRO A 12 -5.58 -3.97 9.59
N ARG A 13 -5.60 -4.47 8.35
CA ARG A 13 -6.03 -5.84 8.02
C ARG A 13 -4.92 -6.88 8.21
N CYS A 14 -3.69 -6.54 7.81
CA CYS A 14 -2.57 -7.49 7.81
C CYS A 14 -1.39 -7.07 8.70
N GLY A 15 -1.44 -5.85 9.26
CA GLY A 15 -0.40 -5.29 10.11
C GLY A 15 0.91 -4.96 9.37
N GLN A 16 0.95 -5.10 8.05
CA GLN A 16 2.12 -4.81 7.23
C GLN A 16 2.12 -3.35 6.77
N PRO A 17 3.31 -2.77 6.52
CA PRO A 17 3.40 -1.47 5.88
C PRO A 17 2.75 -1.52 4.48
N ALA A 18 1.97 -0.49 4.19
CA ALA A 18 1.41 -0.17 2.89
C ALA A 18 2.12 1.09 2.39
N TYR A 19 2.39 1.16 1.09
CA TYR A 19 2.96 2.37 0.51
C TYR A 19 1.87 3.41 0.20
N GLN A 20 0.59 2.98 0.20
CA GLN A 20 -0.54 3.86 -0.10
C GLN A 20 -1.83 3.37 0.56
N HIS A 21 -2.67 4.33 0.98
CA HIS A 21 -4.04 4.12 1.42
C HIS A 21 -4.96 5.01 0.58
N LEU A 22 -5.95 4.39 -0.04
CA LEU A 22 -7.03 5.05 -0.78
C LEU A 22 -8.29 5.05 0.06
N GLU A 23 -8.92 6.22 0.24
CA GLU A 23 -10.18 6.32 0.96
C GLU A 23 -11.33 5.64 0.18
N PRO A 24 -12.41 5.20 0.85
CA PRO A 24 -13.55 4.61 0.16
C PRO A 24 -14.15 5.56 -0.89
N GLY A 25 -14.19 5.11 -2.14
CA GLY A 25 -14.72 5.90 -3.27
C GLY A 25 -13.67 6.79 -3.95
N GLU A 26 -12.44 6.83 -3.45
CA GLU A 26 -11.32 7.44 -4.14
C GLU A 26 -10.89 6.54 -5.31
N ALA A 27 -10.72 7.16 -6.48
CA ALA A 27 -10.12 6.51 -7.63
C ALA A 27 -8.71 7.09 -7.80
N ASP A 28 -7.75 6.22 -8.00
CA ASP A 28 -6.37 6.62 -8.26
C ASP A 28 -5.82 5.91 -9.49
N GLU A 29 -4.96 6.60 -10.22
CA GLU A 29 -4.31 6.07 -11.42
C GLU A 29 -2.99 5.41 -11.03
N MET A 30 -3.05 4.08 -10.84
CA MET A 30 -1.86 3.30 -10.53
C MET A 30 -1.11 2.94 -11.82
N ASP A 31 0.05 3.55 -12.04
CA ASP A 31 1.02 3.12 -13.05
C ASP A 31 1.67 1.80 -12.61
N THR A 32 1.01 0.68 -12.90
CA THR A 32 1.40 -0.62 -12.36
C THR A 32 2.45 -1.34 -13.22
N ILE A 33 3.73 -0.99 -13.00
CA ILE A 33 4.83 -1.91 -13.32
C ILE A 33 5.07 -2.81 -12.10
N GLY A 34 4.49 -4.01 -12.11
CA GLY A 34 4.75 -5.03 -11.08
C GLY A 34 3.50 -5.73 -10.55
N THR A 35 3.66 -6.50 -9.47
CA THR A 35 2.55 -7.13 -8.75
C THR A 35 2.32 -6.39 -7.44
N HIS A 36 1.07 -6.03 -7.16
CA HIS A 36 0.68 -5.40 -5.91
C HIS A 36 -0.31 -6.29 -5.16
N ARG A 37 -0.22 -6.27 -3.84
CA ARG A 37 -1.23 -6.87 -2.98
C ARG A 37 -2.14 -5.77 -2.45
N VAL A 38 -3.44 -6.00 -2.50
CA VAL A 38 -4.46 -5.04 -2.11
C VAL A 38 -5.21 -5.55 -0.88
N CYS A 39 -5.31 -4.73 0.16
CA CYS A 39 -6.09 -4.99 1.37
C CYS A 39 -7.23 -3.98 1.50
N SER A 40 -8.44 -4.35 1.08
CA SER A 40 -9.64 -3.53 1.30
C SER A 40 -10.20 -3.73 2.71
N THR A 41 -10.58 -2.63 3.34
CA THR A 41 -11.11 -2.52 4.70
C THR A 41 -12.25 -1.51 4.73
N GLU A 42 -12.97 -1.44 5.86
CA GLU A 42 -14.00 -0.40 6.08
C GLU A 42 -13.43 1.03 6.04
N ARG A 43 -12.12 1.18 6.30
CA ARG A 43 -11.41 2.47 6.28
C ARG A 43 -10.88 2.85 4.90
N GLY A 44 -11.01 1.96 3.91
CA GLY A 44 -10.45 2.14 2.58
C GLY A 44 -9.52 1.00 2.16
N THR A 45 -8.78 1.23 1.08
CA THR A 45 -7.93 0.24 0.42
C THR A 45 -6.47 0.52 0.67
N TYR A 46 -5.74 -0.48 1.15
CA TYR A 46 -4.30 -0.37 1.42
C TYR A 46 -3.51 -1.16 0.36
N LEU A 47 -2.53 -0.51 -0.24
CA LEU A 47 -1.75 -1.04 -1.35
C LEU A 47 -0.35 -1.40 -0.86
N HIS A 48 0.04 -2.64 -1.14
CA HIS A 48 1.31 -3.22 -0.70
C HIS A 48 2.16 -3.56 -1.91
N SER A 49 3.43 -3.19 -1.87
CA SER A 49 4.42 -3.66 -2.83
C SER A 49 4.64 -5.13 -2.56
N TYR A 50 4.53 -5.98 -3.58
CA TYR A 50 4.95 -7.36 -3.44
C TYR A 50 6.48 -7.34 -3.46
N GLN A 51 7.10 -7.23 -2.28
CA GLN A 51 8.49 -7.61 -2.15
C GLN A 51 8.51 -9.12 -2.42
N GLN A 52 8.90 -9.49 -3.63
CA GLN A 52 9.37 -10.84 -3.90
C GLN A 52 10.53 -11.06 -2.94
N PHE A 53 10.27 -11.70 -1.80
CA PHE A 53 11.32 -12.36 -1.06
C PHE A 53 11.79 -13.49 -1.99
N ASP A 54 12.81 -13.20 -2.80
CA ASP A 54 13.62 -14.22 -3.46
C ASP A 54 13.95 -15.30 -2.41
N GLN A 55 13.61 -16.55 -2.74
CA GLN A 55 13.87 -17.73 -1.92
C GLN A 55 15.35 -18.05 -1.82
#